data_AF-A0A7S3BRD7-F1
#
_entry.id   AF-A0A7S3BRD7-F1
#
_cell.length_a   1.000
_cell.length_b   1.000
_cell.length_c   1.000
_cell.angle_alpha   90.00
_cell.angle_beta   90.00
_cell.angle_gamma   90.00
#
_symmetry.space_group_name_H-M   'P 1'
#
loop_
_entity.id
_entity.type
_entity.pdbx_description
1 polymer ?
#
loop_
_entity_poly.entity_id
_entity_poly.type
_entity_poly.pdbx_seq_one_letter_code
_entity_poly.pdbx_strand_id
1 'polypeptide(L)'
;KTKGEGLPLIGRVVRKEALHHFGSETDHKRDAAYKTKFHFWLRQGSYELQVVVWNRLCEKYYAYVRVGDVLLVTDYTDGVWRVGLGYEHCAMVNPGYRDGE
;
A
#
# COMPACT_ATOMS: atom_id res chain seq x y z
N LYS A 1 -13.31 1.94 -14.15
CA LYS A 1 -12.04 2.11 -13.41
C LYS A 1 -10.94 2.23 -14.45
N THR A 2 -10.52 3.45 -14.78
CA THR A 2 -9.34 3.69 -15.60
C THR A 2 -8.16 3.04 -14.87
N LYS A 3 -7.54 2.07 -15.53
CA LYS A 3 -6.26 1.50 -15.12
C LYS A 3 -5.28 2.66 -15.29
N GLY A 4 -5.14 3.49 -14.26
CA GLY A 4 -4.23 4.62 -14.31
C GLY A 4 -2.84 4.03 -14.53
N GLU A 5 -2.29 4.19 -15.73
CA GLU A 5 -0.87 4.05 -15.97
C GLU A 5 -0.17 5.19 -15.22
N GLY A 6 -0.18 5.10 -13.88
CA GLY A 6 0.51 6.05 -13.03
C GLY A 6 1.99 5.99 -13.37
N LEU A 7 2.62 7.17 -13.53
CA LEU A 7 4.05 7.25 -13.73
C LEU A 7 4.76 6.50 -12.59
N PRO A 8 5.81 5.72 -12.90
CA PRO A 8 6.50 4.95 -11.89
C PRO A 8 7.06 5.87 -10.80
N LEU A 9 6.88 5.49 -9.54
CA LEU A 9 7.38 6.26 -8.41
C LEU A 9 8.76 5.74 -8.02
N ILE A 10 9.72 6.64 -7.85
CA ILE A 10 11.05 6.30 -7.36
C ILE A 10 11.38 7.14 -6.14
N GLY A 11 11.82 6.50 -5.07
CA GLY A 11 12.17 7.20 -3.84
C GLY A 11 12.90 6.32 -2.84
N ARG A 12 13.44 6.98 -1.81
CA ARG A 12 14.06 6.29 -0.68
C ARG A 12 13.02 6.01 0.40
N VAL A 13 12.99 4.79 0.93
CA VAL A 13 12.13 4.43 2.05
C VAL A 13 12.64 5.13 3.31
N VAL A 14 11.85 6.04 3.87
CA VAL A 14 12.22 6.81 5.07
C VAL A 14 11.51 6.35 6.34
N ARG A 15 10.36 5.70 6.19
CA ARG A 15 9.57 5.14 7.29
C ARG A 15 8.86 3.88 6.82
N LYS A 16 8.69 2.91 7.71
CA LYS A 16 7.92 1.69 7.49
C LYS A 16 7.20 1.33 8.79
N GLU A 17 5.92 1.05 8.69
CA GLU A 17 5.10 0.57 9.80
C GLU A 17 5.14 -0.96 9.92
N ALA A 18 4.73 -1.44 11.09
CA ALA A 18 4.53 -2.87 11.31
C ALA A 18 3.42 -3.42 10.41
N LEU A 19 3.38 -4.75 10.26
CA LEU A 19 2.27 -5.39 9.59
C LEU A 19 1.01 -5.27 10.44
N HIS A 20 -0.05 -4.72 9.87
CA HIS A 20 -1.36 -4.60 10.52
C HIS A 20 -2.30 -5.69 9.98
N HIS A 21 -2.98 -6.36 10.90
CA HIS A 21 -4.02 -7.35 10.60
C HIS A 21 -5.39 -6.74 10.92
N PHE A 22 -6.39 -6.99 10.07
CA PHE A 22 -7.75 -6.53 10.30
C PHE A 22 -8.72 -7.71 10.25
N GLY A 23 -9.46 -7.93 11.33
CA GLY A 23 -10.58 -8.88 11.37
C GLY A 23 -11.90 -8.11 11.44
N SER A 24 -12.90 -8.54 10.68
CA SER A 24 -14.29 -8.07 10.82
C SER A 24 -15.13 -9.18 11.46
N GLU A 25 -16.08 -8.83 12.32
CA GLU A 25 -17.03 -9.77 12.94
C GLU A 25 -17.85 -10.54 11.89
N THR A 26 -17.94 -10.05 10.66
CA THR A 26 -18.65 -10.67 9.53
C THR A 26 -17.84 -11.73 8.77
N ASP A 27 -16.58 -12.00 9.16
CA ASP A 27 -15.64 -12.85 8.42
C ASP A 27 -15.80 -14.36 8.68
N HIS A 28 -17.02 -14.88 8.55
CA HIS A 28 -17.32 -16.30 8.73
C HIS A 28 -16.91 -17.20 7.55
N LYS A 29 -16.20 -16.69 6.53
CA LYS A 29 -15.85 -17.46 5.32
C LYS A 29 -14.34 -17.58 5.11
N ARG A 30 -13.94 -18.75 4.59
CA ARG A 30 -12.57 -19.26 4.35
C ARG A 30 -11.57 -18.31 3.66
N ASP A 31 -12.02 -17.22 3.03
CA ASP A 31 -11.16 -16.24 2.35
C ASP A 31 -10.55 -15.16 3.27
N ALA A 32 -10.77 -15.27 4.58
CA ALA A 32 -10.22 -14.39 5.62
C ALA A 32 -8.67 -14.38 5.74
N ALA A 33 -7.96 -15.23 5.00
CA ALA A 33 -6.52 -15.48 5.19
C ALA A 33 -5.59 -14.30 4.87
N TYR A 34 -6.05 -13.28 4.13
CA TYR A 34 -5.16 -12.21 3.63
C TYR A 34 -5.61 -10.81 4.03
N LYS A 35 -6.14 -10.63 5.24
CA LYS A 35 -6.54 -9.31 5.73
C LYS A 35 -5.40 -8.58 6.43
N THR A 36 -4.38 -8.24 5.64
CA THR A 36 -3.17 -7.59 6.15
C THR A 36 -2.80 -6.38 5.33
N LYS A 37 -2.19 -5.39 5.96
CA LYS A 37 -1.62 -4.24 5.27
C LYS A 37 -0.36 -3.79 5.98
N PHE A 38 0.52 -3.12 5.26
CA PHE A 38 1.55 -2.30 5.88
C PHE A 38 1.74 -1.01 5.10
N HIS A 39 2.20 0.02 5.80
CA HIS A 39 2.49 1.32 5.25
C HIS A 39 4.00 1.54 5.20
N PHE A 40 4.48 2.19 4.15
CA PHE A 40 5.83 2.75 4.11
C PHE A 40 5.82 4.10 3.39
N TRP A 41 6.84 4.92 3.62
CA TRP A 41 6.92 6.25 3.04
C TRP A 41 8.14 6.35 2.15
N LEU A 42 7.92 6.80 0.91
CA LEU A 42 8.95 7.10 -0.06
C LEU A 42 9.24 8.59 -0.06
N ARG A 43 10.51 8.95 0.01
CA ARG A 43 10.97 10.33 -0.16
C ARG A 43 11.64 10.50 -1.52
N GLN A 44 11.17 11.49 -2.27
CA GLN A 44 11.75 11.94 -3.54
C GLN A 44 11.92 13.46 -3.47
N GLY A 45 13.17 13.93 -3.42
CA GLY A 45 13.46 15.34 -3.18
C GLY A 45 12.89 15.83 -1.84
N SER A 46 12.11 16.91 -1.88
CA SER A 46 11.45 17.51 -0.71
C SER A 46 10.11 16.86 -0.34
N TYR A 47 9.59 15.95 -1.16
CA TYR A 47 8.26 15.35 -0.96
C TYR A 47 8.36 13.96 -0.35
N GLU A 48 7.39 13.65 0.51
CA GLU A 48 7.21 12.32 1.10
C GLU A 48 5.83 11.80 0.70
N LEU A 49 5.79 10.56 0.21
CA LEU A 49 4.57 9.91 -0.24
C LEU A 49 4.33 8.63 0.56
N GLN A 50 3.12 8.45 1.07
CA GLN A 50 2.72 7.21 1.72
C GLN A 50 2.35 6.15 0.68
N VAL A 51 2.88 4.95 0.86
CA VAL A 51 2.56 3.76 0.07
C VAL A 51 1.93 2.71 0.97
N VAL A 52 0.81 2.15 0.53
CA VAL A 52 0.08 1.10 1.23
C VAL A 52 0.11 -0.17 0.42
N VAL A 53 0.53 -1.26 1.06
CA VAL A 53 0.55 -2.61 0.48
C VAL A 53 -0.50 -3.45 1.18
N TRP A 54 -1.26 -4.22 0.41
CA TRP A 54 -2.37 -5.03 0.91
C TRP A 54 -2.18 -6.53 0.66
N ASN A 55 -2.72 -7.31 1.58
CA ASN A 55 -3.04 -8.73 1.46
C ASN A 55 -1.81 -9.57 1.05
N ARG A 56 -1.93 -10.38 -0.01
CA ARG A 56 -0.84 -11.25 -0.50
C ARG A 56 0.45 -10.50 -0.86
N LEU A 57 0.37 -9.22 -1.23
CA LEU A 57 1.57 -8.44 -1.50
C LEU A 57 2.35 -8.12 -0.23
N CYS A 58 1.71 -8.15 0.94
CA CYS A 58 2.39 -8.00 2.21
C CYS A 58 3.37 -9.15 2.45
N GLU A 59 3.00 -10.39 2.17
CA GLU A 59 3.86 -11.56 2.34
C GLU A 59 5.12 -11.44 1.49
N LYS A 60 4.95 -10.96 0.26
CA LYS A 60 6.06 -10.74 -0.64
C LYS A 60 6.92 -9.57 -0.15
N TYR A 61 6.37 -8.37 -0.02
CA TYR A 61 7.18 -7.16 0.08
C TYR A 61 7.56 -6.76 1.51
N TYR A 62 6.84 -7.21 2.54
CA TYR A 62 7.12 -6.77 3.90
C TYR A 62 8.54 -7.16 4.35
N ALA A 63 9.05 -8.34 3.99
CA ALA A 63 10.41 -8.73 4.37
C ALA A 63 11.51 -8.00 3.56
N TYR A 64 11.22 -7.61 2.32
CA TYR A 64 12.21 -6.99 1.42
C TYR A 64 12.28 -5.47 1.54
N VAL A 65 11.18 -4.80 1.88
CA VAL A 65 11.17 -3.34 2.04
C VAL A 65 11.84 -2.97 3.36
N ARG A 66 12.99 -2.29 3.31
CA ARG A 66 13.71 -1.79 4.48
C ARG A 66 13.85 -0.27 4.42
N VAL A 67 13.90 0.35 5.60
CA VAL A 67 14.22 1.78 5.71
C VAL A 67 15.63 1.99 5.18
N GLY A 68 15.78 2.96 4.28
CA GLY A 68 17.02 3.27 3.60
C GLY A 68 17.10 2.78 2.16
N ASP A 69 16.29 1.80 1.76
CA ASP A 69 16.26 1.27 0.40
C ASP A 69 15.75 2.30 -0.61
N VAL A 70 16.27 2.25 -1.83
CA VAL A 70 15.71 2.99 -2.97
C VAL A 70 14.82 2.03 -3.75
N LEU A 71 13.54 2.37 -3.88
CA LEU A 71 12.55 1.51 -4.53
C LEU A 71 11.94 2.21 -5.74
N LEU A 72 11.70 1.42 -6.78
CA LEU A 72 10.83 1.74 -7.91
C LEU A 72 9.48 1.06 -7.68
N VAL A 73 8.41 1.84 -7.56
CA VAL A 73 7.04 1.35 -7.39
C VAL A 73 6.28 1.56 -8.69
N THR A 74 5.85 0.45 -9.28
CA THR A 74 5.04 0.39 -10.50
C THR A 74 3.67 -0.21 -10.19
N ASP A 75 2.74 -0.10 -11.14
CA ASP A 75 1.43 -0.78 -11.09
C ASP A 75 0.63 -0.48 -9.80
N TYR A 76 0.80 0.74 -9.28
CA TYR A 76 0.04 1.23 -8.13
C TYR A 76 -1.20 1.99 -8.59
N THR A 77 -2.19 2.07 -7.72
CA THR A 77 -3.34 2.97 -7.86
C THR A 77 -3.10 4.19 -7.00
N ASP A 78 -3.20 5.39 -7.56
CA ASP A 78 -3.23 6.62 -6.77
C ASP A 78 -4.57 6.74 -6.04
N GLY A 79 -4.51 7.10 -4.77
CA GLY A 79 -5.70 7.33 -3.97
C GLY A 79 -5.49 8.54 -3.08
N VAL A 80 -6.56 9.28 -2.87
CA VAL A 80 -6.59 10.35 -1.86
C VAL A 80 -7.21 9.78 -0.60
N TRP A 81 -6.47 9.75 0.50
CA TRP A 81 -7.04 9.44 1.80
C TRP A 81 -7.39 10.75 2.51
N ARG A 82 -8.56 10.77 3.14
CA ARG A 82 -8.89 11.81 4.11
C ARG A 82 -8.28 11.43 5.45
N VAL A 83 -7.33 12.21 5.91
CA VAL A 83 -6.81 12.13 7.28
C VAL A 83 -7.17 13.45 7.96
N GLY A 84 -8.23 13.46 8.77
CA GLY A 84 -8.72 14.69 9.40
C GLY A 84 -9.17 15.78 8.39
N LEU A 85 -8.83 17.05 8.67
CA LEU A 85 -9.20 18.25 7.89
C LEU A 85 -8.40 18.41 6.57
N GLY A 86 -7.68 17.38 6.10
CA GLY A 86 -6.83 17.47 4.90
C GLY A 86 -6.87 16.23 4.00
N TYR A 87 -6.36 16.40 2.77
CA TYR A 87 -6.19 15.34 1.77
C TYR A 87 -4.71 14.98 1.65
N GLU A 88 -4.36 13.70 1.81
CA GLU A 88 -3.01 13.19 1.53
C GLU A 88 -3.04 12.24 0.33
N HIS A 89 -2.07 12.40 -0.57
CA HIS A 89 -1.88 11.47 -1.70
C HIS A 89 -1.20 10.20 -1.21
N CYS A 90 -1.74 9.05 -1.62
CA CYS A 90 -1.09 7.76 -1.42
C CYS A 90 -0.95 7.00 -2.73
N ALA A 91 -0.01 6.08 -2.74
CA ALA A 91 0.03 4.99 -3.71
C ALA A 91 -0.47 3.70 -3.03
N MET A 92 -1.43 3.03 -3.64
CA MET A 92 -1.94 1.74 -3.20
C MET A 92 -1.46 0.65 -4.16
N VAL A 93 -0.68 -0.29 -3.66
CA VAL A 93 -0.33 -1.49 -4.42
C VAL A 93 -1.34 -2.57 -4.06
N ASN A 94 -2.28 -2.82 -4.97
CA ASN A 94 -3.33 -3.82 -4.81
C ASN A 94 -3.33 -4.75 -6.03
N PRO A 95 -3.11 -6.07 -5.88
CA PRO A 95 -3.11 -6.99 -7.02
C PRO A 95 -4.54 -7.32 -7.52
N GLY A 96 -5.57 -6.74 -6.92
CA GLY A 96 -6.96 -6.99 -7.26
C GLY A 96 -7.69 -7.65 -6.10
N TYR A 97 -8.41 -6.84 -5.33
CA TYR A 97 -9.63 -7.29 -4.68
C TYR A 97 -10.72 -7.20 -5.75
N ARG A 98 -10.97 -8.29 -6.48
CA ARG A 98 -12.22 -8.46 -7.22
C ARG A 98 -13.29 -8.75 -6.17
N ASP A 99 -14.21 -7.80 -5.98
CA ASP A 99 -15.52 -8.14 -5.43
C ASP A 99 -16.16 -9.17 -6.37
N GLY A 100 -16.48 -10.35 -5.84
CA GLY A 100 -17.45 -11.30 -6.41
C GLY A 100 -17.20 -11.79 -7.83
N GLU A 101 -16.64 -13.00 -7.93
CA GLU A 101 -17.18 -14.04 -8.82
C GLU A 101 -17.66 -15.20 -7.95
#